data_AF-A0A349EA76-F1
#
_entry.id   AF-A0A349EA76-F1
#
_cell.length_a   1.000
_cell.length_b   1.000
_cell.length_c   1.000
_cell.angle_alpha   90.00
_cell.angle_beta   90.00
_cell.angle_gamma   90.00
#
_symmetry.space_group_name_H-M   'P 1'
#
loop_
_entity.id
_entity.type
_entity.pdbx_description
1 polymer ?
#
loop_
_entity_poly.entity_id
_entity_poly.type
_entity_poly.pdbx_seq_one_letter_code
_entity_poly.pdbx_strand_id
1 'polypeptide(L)'
;QTFQSTDVERYVGAGLNNQTEAAGVRLKNPDVTVLIELRHDSVFMVRDQKNGMGGFPLGCQDSVLSLISGGFDSSVSSYLCIKRGLQTHYCFFNLGGRAHELAVKEVALFLWMKYHASHRVKFISVPFEGVVEEVLNNVDNAHMGVVLKRIMLRAAEKLAQGLHIEALVTGESVAQVSSQTLANLSVIDRVTDCLVLRPLATSDKQEIIDIARAIGTEEFSKDIPEYCAVISNKPTTRAKLERIEWEESKFDMAVLDTALENARHQLISELVDDLGAEAAQVKIVSTLDSDSTVIDIRHPDEVDIRPFPLTGEALKAEFLNIPFYKLRSSFTDLNKDKRYLLYCGKGMMSRLHAANLVDEGFGNVAVLELKSASKQ
;
A
#
# COMPACT_ATOMS: atom_id res chain seq x y z
N GLN A 1 17.23 49.45 -18.94
CA GLN A 1 17.83 48.19 -19.42
C GLN A 1 17.00 47.06 -18.85
N THR A 2 16.66 46.07 -19.67
CA THR A 2 15.93 44.89 -19.20
C THR A 2 16.90 44.04 -18.40
N PHE A 3 16.72 43.98 -17.08
CA PHE A 3 17.52 43.19 -16.17
C PHE A 3 17.31 41.70 -16.46
N GLN A 4 18.38 40.96 -16.81
CA GLN A 4 18.31 39.54 -17.15
C GLN A 4 19.00 38.67 -16.09
N SER A 5 18.69 37.37 -16.08
CA SER A 5 19.31 36.40 -15.16
C SER A 5 20.84 36.42 -15.23
N THR A 6 21.39 36.58 -16.43
CA THR A 6 22.84 36.66 -16.64
C THR A 6 23.51 37.86 -15.96
N ASP A 7 22.78 38.97 -15.80
CA ASP A 7 23.30 40.17 -15.13
C ASP A 7 23.43 39.90 -13.62
N VAL A 8 22.44 39.20 -13.04
CA VAL A 8 22.45 38.74 -11.65
C VAL A 8 23.58 37.76 -11.42
N GLU A 9 23.70 36.73 -12.27
CA GLU A 9 24.73 35.70 -12.17
C GLU A 9 26.13 36.32 -12.19
N ARG A 10 26.38 37.28 -13.08
CA ARG A 10 27.66 38.00 -13.16
C ARG A 10 27.90 38.87 -11.94
N TYR A 11 26.92 39.68 -11.53
CA TYR A 11 27.06 40.61 -10.41
C TYR A 11 27.28 39.87 -9.09
N VAL A 12 26.43 38.89 -8.80
CA VAL A 12 26.51 38.07 -7.58
C VAL A 12 27.74 37.17 -7.62
N GLY A 13 28.03 36.52 -8.76
CA GLY A 13 29.23 35.69 -8.92
C GLY A 13 30.52 36.47 -8.70
N ALA A 14 30.63 37.68 -9.25
CA ALA A 14 31.76 38.57 -9.00
C ALA A 14 31.83 39.03 -7.54
N GLY A 15 30.69 39.35 -6.93
CA GLY A 15 30.60 39.68 -5.50
C GLY A 15 31.11 38.54 -4.61
N LEU A 16 30.65 37.32 -4.86
CA LEU A 16 31.09 36.13 -4.12
C LEU A 16 32.58 35.87 -4.30
N ASN A 17 33.09 35.96 -5.53
CA ASN A 17 34.51 35.74 -5.81
C ASN A 17 35.42 36.78 -5.13
N ASN A 18 34.94 38.02 -4.96
CA ASN A 18 35.72 39.10 -4.35
C ASN A 18 35.58 39.17 -2.82
N GLN A 19 34.46 38.69 -2.26
CA GLN A 19 34.12 38.84 -0.84
C GLN A 19 34.24 37.54 -0.05
N THR A 20 34.68 36.44 -0.68
CA THR A 20 34.85 35.13 -0.04
C THR A 20 36.17 34.49 -0.48
N GLU A 21 36.54 33.37 0.14
CA GLU A 21 37.72 32.57 -0.22
C GLU A 21 37.46 31.62 -1.41
N ALA A 22 36.46 31.90 -2.24
CA ALA A 22 36.16 31.08 -3.40
C ALA A 22 37.35 31.05 -4.37
N ALA A 23 37.76 29.85 -4.78
CA ALA A 23 38.90 29.67 -5.69
C ALA A 23 38.61 30.12 -7.14
N GLY A 24 37.32 30.30 -7.49
CA GLY A 24 36.87 30.73 -8.81
C GLY A 24 35.48 30.21 -9.16
N VAL A 25 34.96 30.64 -10.31
CA VAL A 25 33.64 30.25 -10.81
C VAL A 25 33.75 29.06 -11.78
N ARG A 26 32.94 28.02 -11.59
CA ARG A 26 32.87 26.84 -12.48
C ARG A 26 31.41 26.52 -12.82
N LEU A 27 31.08 26.44 -14.10
CA LEU A 27 29.71 26.14 -14.56
C LEU A 27 29.38 24.64 -14.56
N LYS A 28 30.39 23.77 -14.58
CA LYS A 28 30.23 22.30 -14.60
C LYS A 28 30.80 21.71 -13.33
N ASN A 29 29.99 20.99 -12.55
CA ASN A 29 30.39 20.37 -11.27
C ASN A 29 31.09 21.37 -10.31
N PRO A 30 30.42 22.46 -9.90
CA PRO A 30 30.92 23.34 -8.84
C PRO A 30 30.83 22.65 -7.47
N ASP A 31 31.71 23.04 -6.55
CA ASP A 31 31.67 22.55 -5.17
C ASP A 31 30.45 23.11 -4.40
N VAL A 32 30.04 24.35 -4.73
CA VAL A 32 28.87 25.02 -4.17
C VAL A 32 28.07 25.64 -5.31
N THR A 33 26.78 25.34 -5.39
CA THR A 33 25.84 26.01 -6.30
C THR A 33 24.98 26.98 -5.48
N VAL A 34 25.06 28.28 -5.80
CA VAL A 34 24.21 29.30 -5.18
C VAL A 34 22.98 29.50 -6.05
N LEU A 35 21.84 29.02 -5.56
CA LEU A 35 20.56 29.11 -6.24
C LEU A 35 19.79 30.33 -5.74
N ILE A 36 19.46 31.24 -6.66
CA ILE A 36 18.74 32.49 -6.35
C ILE A 36 17.51 32.57 -7.25
N GLU A 37 16.35 32.83 -6.65
CA GLU A 37 15.12 33.10 -7.36
C GLU A 37 14.65 34.52 -7.06
N LEU A 38 14.50 35.33 -8.12
CA LEU A 38 13.98 36.69 -8.03
C LEU A 38 12.50 36.67 -8.41
N ARG A 39 11.63 37.07 -7.47
CA ARG A 39 10.20 37.25 -7.74
C ARG A 39 9.79 38.65 -7.34
N HIS A 40 9.42 39.47 -8.32
CA HIS A 40 9.10 40.89 -8.11
C HIS A 40 10.22 41.57 -7.32
N ASP A 41 9.91 42.15 -6.15
CA ASP A 41 10.85 42.87 -5.29
C ASP A 41 11.50 41.98 -4.21
N SER A 42 11.40 40.65 -4.34
CA SER A 42 11.91 39.69 -3.35
C SER A 42 12.99 38.78 -3.93
N VAL A 43 14.02 38.53 -3.12
CA VAL A 43 15.12 37.60 -3.41
C VAL A 43 14.96 36.37 -2.52
N PHE A 44 14.80 35.20 -3.13
CA PHE A 44 14.77 33.91 -2.45
C PHE A 44 16.10 33.20 -2.66
N MET A 45 16.75 32.81 -1.56
CA MET A 45 17.97 32.00 -1.60
C MET A 45 17.61 30.55 -1.31
N VAL A 46 17.83 29.67 -2.29
CA VAL A 46 17.54 28.24 -2.14
C VAL A 46 18.76 27.57 -1.50
N ARG A 47 18.59 27.17 -0.24
CA ARG A 47 19.65 26.51 0.53
C ARG A 47 19.77 25.01 0.22
N ASP A 48 18.63 24.36 0.02
CA ASP A 48 18.54 22.92 -0.20
C ASP A 48 17.35 22.64 -1.12
N GLN A 49 17.50 21.69 -2.03
CA GLN A 49 16.45 21.25 -2.94
C GLN A 49 16.37 19.73 -2.88
N LYS A 50 15.25 19.24 -2.33
CA LYS A 50 14.96 17.81 -2.24
C LYS A 50 13.91 17.44 -3.26
N ASN A 51 14.17 16.36 -3.99
CA ASN A 51 13.18 15.80 -4.90
C ASN A 51 12.02 15.21 -4.07
N GLY A 52 10.80 15.68 -4.35
CA GLY A 52 9.61 15.00 -3.88
C GLY A 52 9.34 13.71 -4.66
N MET A 53 8.26 13.02 -4.33
CA MET A 53 7.86 11.78 -5.03
C MET A 53 7.53 12.00 -6.52
N GLY A 54 7.29 13.25 -6.94
CA GLY A 54 6.75 13.59 -8.25
C GLY A 54 5.30 13.12 -8.40
N GLY A 55 4.87 12.89 -9.63
CA GLY A 55 3.51 12.42 -9.91
C GLY A 55 2.47 13.54 -9.97
N PHE A 56 1.21 13.20 -9.71
CA PHE A 56 0.07 14.12 -9.77
C PHE A 56 -0.57 14.27 -8.39
N PRO A 57 -1.20 15.42 -8.08
CA PRO A 57 -1.97 15.56 -6.87
C PRO A 57 -3.12 14.53 -6.83
N LEU A 58 -3.36 13.97 -5.65
CA LEU A 58 -4.41 12.98 -5.42
C LEU A 58 -5.80 13.55 -5.71
N GLY A 59 -6.66 12.74 -6.33
CA GLY A 59 -8.05 13.11 -6.64
C GLY A 59 -8.20 14.12 -7.78
N CYS A 60 -7.10 14.52 -8.43
CA CYS A 60 -7.18 15.31 -9.66
C CYS A 60 -7.51 14.46 -10.89
N GLN A 61 -7.55 13.14 -10.76
CA GLN A 61 -7.93 12.20 -11.82
C GLN A 61 -9.09 11.32 -11.32
N ASP A 62 -9.74 10.61 -12.24
CA ASP A 62 -10.87 9.75 -11.94
C ASP A 62 -10.54 8.63 -10.94
N SER A 63 -11.60 8.09 -10.32
CA SER A 63 -11.51 6.96 -9.42
C SER A 63 -11.24 5.67 -10.17
N VAL A 64 -10.50 4.76 -9.54
CA VAL A 64 -10.21 3.43 -10.05
C VAL A 64 -10.43 2.37 -8.98
N LEU A 65 -10.81 1.16 -9.36
CA LEU A 65 -10.97 0.03 -8.44
C LEU A 65 -9.79 -0.94 -8.61
N SER A 66 -8.87 -0.94 -7.65
CA SER A 66 -7.69 -1.80 -7.65
C SER A 66 -7.98 -3.16 -7.04
N LEU A 67 -7.75 -4.22 -7.81
CA LEU A 67 -7.83 -5.60 -7.36
C LEU A 67 -6.59 -5.90 -6.52
N ILE A 68 -6.72 -5.71 -5.21
CA ILE A 68 -5.62 -5.88 -4.26
C ILE A 68 -5.60 -7.30 -3.72
N SER A 69 -4.44 -7.96 -3.79
CA SER A 69 -4.21 -9.32 -3.25
C SER A 69 -3.31 -9.33 -2.02
N GLY A 70 -2.69 -8.18 -1.71
CA GLY A 70 -1.64 -8.03 -0.68
C GLY A 70 -0.24 -8.41 -1.15
N GLY A 71 -0.11 -9.18 -2.23
CA GLY A 71 1.18 -9.50 -2.84
C GLY A 71 1.91 -8.26 -3.41
N PHE A 72 3.15 -8.46 -3.84
CA PHE A 72 4.01 -7.39 -4.35
C PHE A 72 3.35 -6.61 -5.49
N ASP A 73 2.88 -7.33 -6.50
CA ASP A 73 2.42 -6.75 -7.75
C ASP A 73 1.16 -5.89 -7.57
N SER A 74 0.20 -6.35 -6.77
CA SER A 74 -1.04 -5.60 -6.51
C SER A 74 -0.81 -4.37 -5.62
N SER A 75 0.17 -4.45 -4.71
CA SER A 75 0.59 -3.33 -3.87
C SER A 75 1.27 -2.23 -4.71
N VAL A 76 2.21 -2.63 -5.57
CA VAL A 76 2.95 -1.70 -6.43
C VAL A 76 2.04 -1.08 -7.49
N SER A 77 1.19 -1.86 -8.16
CA SER A 77 0.23 -1.33 -9.14
C SER A 77 -0.73 -0.32 -8.50
N SER A 78 -1.25 -0.59 -7.29
CA SER A 78 -2.06 0.35 -6.53
C SER A 78 -1.31 1.66 -6.25
N TYR A 79 -0.05 1.57 -5.80
CA TYR A 79 0.80 2.73 -5.56
C TYR A 79 1.06 3.55 -6.84
N LEU A 80 1.34 2.90 -7.97
CA LEU A 80 1.59 3.59 -9.24
C LEU A 80 0.35 4.39 -9.70
N CYS A 81 -0.85 3.87 -9.47
CA CYS A 81 -2.10 4.61 -9.71
C CYS A 81 -2.25 5.81 -8.77
N ILE A 82 -1.99 5.63 -7.47
CA ILE A 82 -2.00 6.71 -6.48
C ILE A 82 -1.01 7.82 -6.87
N LYS A 83 0.21 7.45 -7.30
CA LYS A 83 1.24 8.39 -7.78
C LYS A 83 0.79 9.16 -9.02
N ARG A 84 -0.14 8.62 -9.82
CA ARG A 84 -0.77 9.31 -10.95
C ARG A 84 -2.01 10.10 -10.59
N GLY A 85 -2.30 10.27 -9.30
CA GLY A 85 -3.40 11.11 -8.82
C GLY A 85 -4.78 10.46 -8.93
N LEU A 86 -4.83 9.18 -9.32
CA LEU A 86 -6.07 8.40 -9.38
C LEU A 86 -6.59 8.14 -7.97
N GLN A 87 -7.89 8.33 -7.75
CA GLN A 87 -8.53 7.95 -6.50
C GLN A 87 -8.72 6.43 -6.46
N THR A 88 -7.68 5.72 -6.03
CA THR A 88 -7.65 4.26 -5.93
C THR A 88 -8.48 3.72 -4.76
N HIS A 89 -9.62 3.11 -5.08
CA HIS A 89 -10.38 2.21 -4.20
C HIS A 89 -9.79 0.79 -4.27
N TYR A 90 -10.10 -0.04 -3.27
CA TYR A 90 -9.57 -1.40 -3.16
C TYR A 90 -10.70 -2.44 -3.23
N CYS A 91 -10.50 -3.48 -4.04
CA CYS A 91 -11.32 -4.68 -4.10
C CYS A 91 -10.44 -5.88 -3.77
N PHE A 92 -10.74 -6.55 -2.66
CA PHE A 92 -10.09 -7.78 -2.25
C PHE A 92 -11.08 -8.93 -2.42
N PHE A 93 -10.68 -9.95 -3.18
CA PHE A 93 -11.38 -11.22 -3.22
C PHE A 93 -10.78 -12.11 -2.13
N ASN A 94 -11.57 -12.54 -1.17
CA ASN A 94 -11.12 -13.36 -0.06
C ASN A 94 -11.15 -14.84 -0.45
N LEU A 95 -9.97 -15.44 -0.61
CA LEU A 95 -9.80 -16.88 -0.88
C LEU A 95 -9.15 -17.62 0.29
N GLY A 96 -8.51 -16.88 1.20
CA GLY A 96 -7.66 -17.40 2.27
C GLY A 96 -8.27 -17.27 3.66
N GLY A 97 -9.53 -16.86 3.76
CA GLY A 97 -10.23 -16.63 5.01
C GLY A 97 -9.69 -15.44 5.81
N ARG A 98 -9.99 -15.42 7.11
CA ARG A 98 -9.77 -14.26 7.98
C ARG A 98 -8.32 -13.77 8.01
N ALA A 99 -7.35 -14.67 8.15
CA ALA A 99 -5.94 -14.29 8.25
C ALA A 99 -5.42 -13.61 6.97
N HIS A 100 -5.87 -14.07 5.80
CA HIS A 100 -5.52 -13.46 4.53
C HIS A 100 -6.16 -12.09 4.38
N GLU A 101 -7.45 -11.95 4.71
CA GLU A 101 -8.14 -10.65 4.69
C GLU A 101 -7.45 -9.61 5.57
N LEU A 102 -7.03 -9.99 6.78
CA LEU A 102 -6.28 -9.12 7.68
C LEU A 102 -4.99 -8.64 7.02
N ALA A 103 -4.16 -9.56 6.51
CA ALA A 103 -2.88 -9.22 5.86
C ALA A 103 -3.07 -8.24 4.69
N VAL A 104 -4.10 -8.43 3.86
CA VAL A 104 -4.41 -7.52 2.75
C VAL A 104 -4.91 -6.16 3.25
N LYS A 105 -5.71 -6.12 4.31
CA LYS A 105 -6.13 -4.87 4.95
C LYS A 105 -4.93 -4.10 5.50
N GLU A 106 -3.93 -4.76 6.09
CA GLU A 106 -2.73 -4.08 6.59
C GLU A 106 -1.97 -3.38 5.45
N VAL A 107 -1.76 -4.08 4.33
CA VAL A 107 -1.11 -3.54 3.12
C VAL A 107 -1.88 -2.33 2.58
N ALA A 108 -3.20 -2.48 2.41
CA ALA A 108 -4.05 -1.41 1.88
C ALA A 108 -4.04 -0.19 2.80
N LEU A 109 -4.19 -0.41 4.12
CA LEU A 109 -4.17 0.65 5.12
C LEU A 109 -2.81 1.37 5.14
N PHE A 110 -1.70 0.65 5.05
CA PHE A 110 -0.37 1.23 4.99
C PHE A 110 -0.19 2.11 3.75
N LEU A 111 -0.56 1.61 2.57
CA LEU A 111 -0.53 2.38 1.32
C LEU A 111 -1.38 3.65 1.44
N TRP A 112 -2.56 3.54 2.02
CA TRP A 112 -3.43 4.69 2.21
C TRP A 112 -2.83 5.71 3.19
N MET A 113 -2.38 5.25 4.37
CA MET A 113 -1.79 6.13 5.38
C MET A 113 -0.57 6.90 4.85
N LYS A 114 0.27 6.22 4.05
CA LYS A 114 1.53 6.79 3.56
C LYS A 114 1.34 7.65 2.31
N TYR A 115 0.44 7.27 1.40
CA TYR A 115 0.36 7.88 0.07
C TYR A 115 -1.01 8.43 -0.32
N HIS A 116 -2.08 8.19 0.45
CA HIS A 116 -3.46 8.48 0.01
C HIS A 116 -4.37 9.06 1.12
N ALA A 117 -3.83 9.36 2.31
CA ALA A 117 -4.62 9.65 3.51
C ALA A 117 -5.53 10.89 3.44
N SER A 118 -5.35 11.74 2.42
CA SER A 118 -6.18 12.93 2.19
C SER A 118 -7.54 12.61 1.57
N HIS A 119 -7.76 11.40 1.05
CA HIS A 119 -8.98 11.03 0.33
C HIS A 119 -9.74 9.89 1.00
N ARG A 120 -11.06 9.94 0.86
CA ARG A 120 -11.97 8.89 1.32
C ARG A 120 -12.03 7.82 0.26
N VAL A 121 -11.45 6.66 0.54
CA VAL A 121 -11.50 5.50 -0.36
C VAL A 121 -12.11 4.31 0.35
N LYS A 122 -12.67 3.41 -0.46
CA LYS A 122 -13.33 2.21 0.02
C LYS A 122 -12.37 1.02 -0.06
N PHE A 123 -12.48 0.15 0.93
CA PHE A 123 -11.98 -1.22 0.87
C PHE A 123 -13.21 -2.13 0.78
N ILE A 124 -13.28 -2.93 -0.27
CA ILE A 124 -14.38 -3.86 -0.54
C ILE A 124 -13.82 -5.26 -0.41
N SER A 125 -14.33 -6.02 0.55
CA SER A 125 -13.96 -7.43 0.77
C SER A 125 -15.07 -8.31 0.24
N VAL A 126 -14.77 -9.18 -0.73
CA VAL A 126 -15.74 -10.08 -1.35
C VAL A 126 -15.42 -11.51 -0.90
N PRO A 127 -16.33 -12.22 -0.19
CA PRO A 127 -16.13 -13.62 0.15
C PRO A 127 -16.13 -14.45 -1.13
N PHE A 128 -15.00 -15.08 -1.46
CA PHE A 128 -14.80 -15.72 -2.76
C PHE A 128 -14.56 -17.23 -2.66
N GLU A 129 -14.62 -17.80 -1.45
CA GLU A 129 -14.40 -19.21 -1.18
C GLU A 129 -15.36 -20.10 -1.99
N GLY A 130 -16.66 -19.77 -1.98
CA GLY A 130 -17.67 -20.51 -2.75
C GLY A 130 -17.48 -20.40 -4.27
N VAL A 131 -17.03 -19.24 -4.76
CA VAL A 131 -16.71 -19.05 -6.19
C VAL A 131 -15.52 -19.92 -6.59
N VAL A 132 -14.52 -20.01 -5.73
CA VAL A 132 -13.33 -20.85 -5.97
C VAL A 132 -13.71 -22.33 -5.95
N GLU A 133 -14.52 -22.77 -4.99
CA GLU A 133 -15.03 -24.14 -4.91
C GLU A 133 -15.82 -24.51 -6.17
N GLU A 134 -16.68 -23.62 -6.65
CA GLU A 134 -17.46 -23.81 -7.87
C GLU A 134 -16.56 -23.94 -9.11
N VAL A 135 -15.52 -23.12 -9.22
CA VAL A 135 -14.51 -23.24 -10.30
C VAL A 135 -13.75 -24.57 -10.19
N LEU A 136 -13.34 -24.97 -8.99
CA LEU A 136 -12.60 -26.22 -8.76
C LEU A 136 -13.42 -27.46 -9.15
N ASN A 137 -14.72 -27.43 -8.92
CA ASN A 137 -15.61 -28.57 -9.16
C ASN A 137 -16.06 -28.69 -10.63
N ASN A 138 -16.22 -27.57 -11.33
CA ASN A 138 -16.89 -27.56 -12.64
C ASN A 138 -15.98 -27.21 -13.83
N VAL A 139 -14.84 -26.58 -13.59
CA VAL A 139 -13.92 -26.12 -14.65
C VAL A 139 -12.75 -27.08 -14.79
N ASP A 140 -12.32 -27.36 -16.02
CA ASP A 140 -11.11 -28.15 -16.25
C ASP A 140 -9.85 -27.48 -15.65
N ASN A 141 -9.02 -28.28 -14.97
CA ASN A 141 -7.78 -27.85 -14.29
C ASN A 141 -6.88 -26.92 -15.12
N ALA A 142 -6.77 -27.18 -16.43
CA ALA A 142 -5.92 -26.39 -17.31
C ALA A 142 -6.47 -24.97 -17.58
N HIS A 143 -7.77 -24.76 -17.36
CA HIS A 143 -8.50 -23.53 -17.65
C HIS A 143 -8.91 -22.73 -16.41
N MET A 144 -8.89 -23.35 -15.22
CA MET A 144 -9.31 -22.75 -13.95
C MET A 144 -8.74 -21.35 -13.71
N GLY A 145 -7.42 -21.16 -13.89
CA GLY A 145 -6.79 -19.86 -13.62
C GLY A 145 -7.29 -18.74 -14.54
N VAL A 146 -7.63 -19.05 -15.80
CA VAL A 146 -8.17 -18.07 -16.75
C VAL A 146 -9.65 -17.79 -16.44
N VAL A 147 -10.44 -18.84 -16.13
CA VAL A 147 -11.85 -18.69 -15.77
C VAL A 147 -11.99 -17.91 -14.46
N LEU A 148 -11.22 -18.23 -13.42
CA LEU A 148 -11.28 -17.52 -12.14
C LEU A 148 -11.01 -16.03 -12.33
N LYS A 149 -9.96 -15.66 -13.07
CA LYS A 149 -9.64 -14.25 -13.34
C LYS A 149 -10.76 -13.55 -14.11
N ARG A 150 -11.41 -14.24 -15.05
CA ARG A 150 -12.58 -13.71 -15.76
C ARG A 150 -13.74 -13.44 -14.80
N ILE A 151 -14.04 -14.38 -13.90
CA ILE A 151 -15.07 -14.22 -12.87
C ILE A 151 -14.72 -13.07 -11.91
N MET A 152 -13.46 -12.93 -11.49
CA MET A 152 -12.99 -11.79 -10.69
C MET A 152 -13.18 -10.45 -11.41
N LEU A 153 -12.89 -10.35 -12.71
CA LEU A 153 -13.12 -9.12 -13.47
C LEU A 153 -14.61 -8.80 -13.62
N ARG A 154 -15.48 -9.79 -13.86
CA ARG A 154 -16.94 -9.58 -13.84
C ARG A 154 -17.43 -9.07 -12.49
N ALA A 155 -16.92 -9.65 -11.41
CA ALA A 155 -17.26 -9.24 -10.06
C ALA A 155 -16.82 -7.79 -9.80
N ALA A 156 -15.58 -7.47 -10.16
CA ALA A 156 -15.00 -6.14 -9.99
C ALA A 156 -15.74 -5.09 -10.83
N GLU A 157 -16.16 -5.42 -12.06
CA GLU A 157 -16.97 -4.54 -12.90
C GLU A 157 -18.32 -4.23 -12.27
N LYS A 158 -19.06 -5.24 -11.78
CA LYS A 158 -20.34 -5.02 -11.08
C LYS A 158 -20.17 -4.10 -9.86
N LEU A 159 -19.10 -4.30 -9.09
CA LEU A 159 -18.77 -3.44 -7.93
C LEU A 159 -18.36 -2.02 -8.36
N ALA A 160 -17.58 -1.90 -9.43
CA ALA A 160 -17.13 -0.62 -9.97
C ALA A 160 -18.30 0.21 -10.51
N GLN A 161 -19.24 -0.42 -11.22
CA GLN A 161 -20.47 0.22 -11.70
C GLN A 161 -21.29 0.83 -10.55
N GLY A 162 -21.45 0.09 -9.44
CA GLY A 162 -22.12 0.59 -8.24
C GLY A 162 -21.39 1.76 -7.54
N LEU A 163 -20.13 2.01 -7.90
CA LEU A 163 -19.33 3.13 -7.42
C LEU A 163 -19.10 4.22 -8.47
N HIS A 164 -19.70 4.10 -9.66
CA HIS A 164 -19.43 4.97 -10.81
C HIS A 164 -17.94 5.04 -11.17
N ILE A 165 -17.25 3.91 -11.11
CA ILE A 165 -15.86 3.74 -11.48
C ILE A 165 -15.79 3.06 -12.85
N GLU A 166 -15.07 3.66 -13.79
CA GLU A 166 -14.97 3.17 -15.18
C GLU A 166 -13.72 2.31 -15.44
N ALA A 167 -12.77 2.28 -14.50
CA ALA A 167 -11.50 1.59 -14.66
C ALA A 167 -11.14 0.68 -13.47
N LEU A 168 -10.65 -0.50 -13.81
CA LEU A 168 -10.09 -1.50 -12.90
C LEU A 168 -8.56 -1.43 -12.95
N VAL A 169 -7.89 -1.78 -11.85
CA VAL A 169 -6.42 -1.89 -11.81
C VAL A 169 -6.04 -3.31 -11.38
N THR A 170 -5.11 -3.92 -12.10
CA THR A 170 -4.51 -5.20 -11.71
C THR A 170 -2.98 -5.10 -11.67
N GLY A 171 -2.38 -5.96 -10.84
CA GLY A 171 -0.93 -6.13 -10.76
C GLY A 171 -0.36 -7.10 -11.80
N GLU A 172 -1.07 -7.41 -12.88
CA GLU A 172 -0.58 -8.40 -13.85
C GLU A 172 0.64 -7.88 -14.65
N SER A 173 1.67 -8.72 -14.76
CA SER A 173 2.84 -8.52 -15.60
C SER A 173 2.96 -9.62 -16.65
N VAL A 174 3.26 -9.24 -17.89
CA VAL A 174 3.31 -10.18 -19.01
C VAL A 174 4.42 -11.20 -18.79
N ALA A 175 4.07 -12.48 -18.99
CA ALA A 175 4.98 -13.63 -18.91
C ALA A 175 5.60 -13.89 -17.53
N GLN A 176 5.09 -13.27 -16.45
CA GLN A 176 5.54 -13.58 -15.09
C GLN A 176 5.05 -14.95 -14.61
N VAL A 177 3.81 -15.32 -14.93
CA VAL A 177 3.22 -16.64 -14.66
C VAL A 177 2.49 -17.18 -15.89
N SER A 178 2.25 -18.49 -15.92
CA SER A 178 1.57 -19.20 -17.02
C SER A 178 0.18 -18.63 -17.37
N SER A 179 -0.54 -18.10 -16.39
CA SER A 179 -1.85 -17.45 -16.59
C SER A 179 -1.77 -16.03 -17.16
N GLN A 180 -0.57 -15.43 -17.24
CA GLN A 180 -0.33 -14.04 -17.66
C GLN A 180 0.42 -13.94 -19.00
N THR A 181 0.15 -14.87 -19.92
CA THR A 181 0.59 -14.71 -21.32
C THR A 181 -0.30 -13.71 -22.05
N LEU A 182 0.19 -13.08 -23.12
CA LEU A 182 -0.63 -12.17 -23.94
C LEU A 182 -1.92 -12.83 -24.45
N ALA A 183 -1.86 -14.12 -24.81
CA ALA A 183 -3.03 -14.87 -25.24
C ALA A 183 -4.08 -15.01 -24.12
N ASN A 184 -3.63 -15.34 -22.91
CA ASN A 184 -4.52 -15.48 -21.76
C ASN A 184 -5.07 -14.13 -21.31
N LEU A 185 -4.23 -13.09 -21.20
CA LEU A 185 -4.66 -11.74 -20.83
C LEU A 185 -5.70 -11.20 -21.82
N SER A 186 -5.49 -11.40 -23.13
CA SER A 186 -6.47 -11.00 -24.14
C SER A 186 -7.81 -11.72 -24.00
N VAL A 187 -7.81 -13.00 -23.57
CA VAL A 187 -9.04 -13.74 -23.29
C VAL A 187 -9.68 -13.28 -21.98
N ILE A 188 -8.89 -12.96 -20.96
CA ILE A 188 -9.38 -12.46 -19.67
C ILE A 188 -10.08 -11.11 -19.86
N ASP A 189 -9.48 -10.18 -20.61
CA ASP A 189 -10.02 -8.84 -20.83
C ASP A 189 -11.38 -8.82 -21.52
N ARG A 190 -11.66 -9.77 -22.41
CA ARG A 190 -12.95 -9.84 -23.15
C ARG A 190 -14.18 -10.11 -22.28
N VAL A 191 -14.00 -10.29 -20.97
CA VAL A 191 -15.09 -10.54 -20.04
C VAL A 191 -15.74 -9.24 -19.53
N THR A 192 -15.06 -8.11 -19.69
CA THR A 192 -15.45 -6.83 -19.12
C THR A 192 -15.31 -5.71 -20.14
N ASP A 193 -16.20 -4.72 -20.08
CA ASP A 193 -16.11 -3.52 -20.90
C ASP A 193 -15.37 -2.38 -20.17
N CYS A 194 -15.04 -2.55 -18.87
CA CYS A 194 -14.24 -1.60 -18.11
C CYS A 194 -12.79 -1.53 -18.61
N LEU A 195 -12.18 -0.35 -18.51
CA LEU A 195 -10.76 -0.19 -18.78
C LEU A 195 -9.93 -0.91 -17.71
N VAL A 196 -9.18 -1.94 -18.09
CA VAL A 196 -8.26 -2.65 -17.17
C VAL A 196 -6.85 -2.07 -17.29
N LEU A 197 -6.46 -1.25 -16.31
CA LEU A 197 -5.13 -0.70 -16.19
C LEU A 197 -4.16 -1.74 -15.59
N ARG A 198 -3.03 -1.95 -16.29
CA ARG A 198 -1.95 -2.84 -15.86
C ARG A 198 -0.63 -2.08 -15.77
N PRO A 199 -0.40 -1.32 -14.69
CA PRO A 199 0.82 -0.52 -14.53
C PRO A 199 2.12 -1.32 -14.67
N LEU A 200 2.06 -2.63 -14.39
CA LEU A 200 3.21 -3.54 -14.37
C LEU A 200 3.32 -4.42 -15.61
N ALA A 201 2.51 -4.20 -16.65
CA ALA A 201 2.40 -5.10 -17.80
C ALA A 201 3.75 -5.45 -18.45
N THR A 202 4.73 -4.54 -18.40
CA THR A 202 6.06 -4.71 -19.00
C THR A 202 7.19 -4.67 -17.97
N SER A 203 6.88 -4.67 -16.68
CA SER A 203 7.89 -4.63 -15.61
C SER A 203 8.36 -6.03 -15.27
N ASP A 204 9.65 -6.18 -15.00
CA ASP A 204 10.17 -7.44 -14.48
C ASP A 204 9.97 -7.57 -12.96
N LYS A 205 10.13 -8.79 -12.45
CA LYS A 205 9.88 -9.09 -11.03
C LYS A 205 10.83 -8.34 -10.09
N GLN A 206 12.08 -8.11 -10.49
CA GLN A 206 13.04 -7.42 -9.65
C GLN A 206 12.70 -5.93 -9.53
N GLU A 207 12.30 -5.29 -10.64
CA GLU A 207 11.78 -3.92 -10.62
C GLU A 207 10.58 -3.78 -9.68
N ILE A 208 9.64 -4.72 -9.72
CA ILE A 208 8.47 -4.72 -8.84
C ILE A 208 8.90 -4.84 -7.38
N ILE A 209 9.81 -5.76 -7.05
CA ILE A 209 10.32 -5.94 -5.69
C ILE A 209 11.06 -4.69 -5.21
N ASP A 210 11.89 -4.07 -6.07
CA ASP A 210 12.64 -2.87 -5.71
C ASP A 210 11.71 -1.67 -5.47
N ILE A 211 10.62 -1.55 -6.24
CA ILE A 211 9.59 -0.55 -5.96
C ILE A 211 8.87 -0.89 -4.65
N ALA A 212 8.49 -2.15 -4.43
CA ALA A 212 7.84 -2.59 -3.19
C ALA A 212 8.70 -2.28 -1.95
N ARG A 213 10.02 -2.48 -2.05
CA ARG A 213 10.99 -2.09 -1.02
C ARG A 213 11.02 -0.59 -0.82
N ALA A 214 11.16 0.17 -1.92
CA ALA A 214 11.22 1.63 -1.87
C ALA A 214 9.95 2.25 -1.27
N ILE A 215 8.77 1.65 -1.51
CA ILE A 215 7.52 2.16 -0.95
C ILE A 215 7.21 1.63 0.45
N GLY A 216 7.91 0.57 0.88
CA GLY A 216 7.78 -0.07 2.19
C GLY A 216 6.72 -1.17 2.28
N THR A 217 6.27 -1.73 1.15
CA THR A 217 5.29 -2.83 1.11
C THR A 217 5.91 -4.22 1.05
N GLU A 218 7.20 -4.35 0.71
CA GLU A 218 7.90 -5.65 0.58
C GLU A 218 7.67 -6.56 1.79
N GLU A 219 7.81 -6.01 3.00
CA GLU A 219 7.72 -6.79 4.24
C GLU A 219 6.30 -7.30 4.54
N PHE A 220 5.26 -6.61 4.07
CA PHE A 220 3.89 -7.10 4.19
C PHE A 220 3.59 -8.17 3.13
N SER A 221 4.08 -7.96 1.92
CA SER A 221 3.74 -8.77 0.76
C SER A 221 4.47 -10.11 0.72
N LYS A 222 5.64 -10.23 1.36
CA LYS A 222 6.49 -11.43 1.29
C LYS A 222 5.83 -12.70 1.82
N ASP A 223 4.98 -12.58 2.85
CA ASP A 223 4.37 -13.71 3.56
C ASP A 223 2.96 -14.03 3.04
N ILE A 224 2.47 -13.27 2.04
CA ILE A 224 1.13 -13.45 1.49
C ILE A 224 1.14 -14.52 0.39
N PRO A 225 0.38 -15.62 0.54
CA PRO A 225 0.34 -16.68 -0.46
C PRO A 225 -0.27 -16.22 -1.79
N GLU A 226 0.27 -16.69 -2.90
CA GLU A 226 -0.32 -16.50 -4.23
C GLU A 226 -1.44 -17.53 -4.49
N TYR A 227 -2.59 -17.35 -3.84
CA TYR A 227 -3.72 -18.31 -3.92
C TYR A 227 -4.16 -18.64 -5.35
N CYS A 228 -4.17 -17.66 -6.26
CA CYS A 228 -4.51 -17.88 -7.67
C CYS A 228 -3.53 -18.79 -8.43
N ALA A 229 -2.28 -18.92 -7.97
CA ALA A 229 -1.31 -19.83 -8.56
C ALA A 229 -1.46 -21.26 -8.03
N VAL A 230 -1.91 -21.41 -6.77
CA VAL A 230 -2.04 -22.72 -6.09
C VAL A 230 -3.17 -23.58 -6.66
N ILE A 231 -4.21 -22.93 -7.18
CA ILE A 231 -5.42 -23.62 -7.67
C ILE A 231 -5.26 -24.30 -9.03
N SER A 232 -4.26 -23.95 -9.85
CA SER A 232 -4.18 -24.45 -11.23
C SER A 232 -3.08 -25.49 -11.40
N ASN A 233 -3.48 -26.70 -11.79
CA ASN A 233 -2.56 -27.78 -12.13
C ASN A 233 -2.37 -27.84 -13.66
N LYS A 234 -1.13 -27.67 -14.14
CA LYS A 234 -0.77 -27.57 -15.57
C LYS A 234 -1.61 -26.53 -16.35
N PRO A 235 -1.58 -25.26 -15.92
CA PRO A 235 -2.32 -24.17 -16.58
C PRO A 235 -1.95 -24.05 -18.06
N THR A 236 -2.96 -23.80 -18.90
CA THR A 236 -2.74 -23.47 -20.30
C THR A 236 -2.05 -22.11 -20.44
N THR A 237 -1.06 -22.04 -21.32
CA THR A 237 -0.36 -20.78 -21.66
C THR A 237 -0.98 -20.07 -22.87
N ARG A 238 -1.93 -20.71 -23.54
CA ARG A 238 -2.61 -20.16 -24.72
C ARG A 238 -4.06 -20.63 -24.77
N ALA A 239 -4.89 -20.04 -23.92
CA ALA A 239 -6.32 -20.29 -23.92
C ALA A 239 -6.96 -19.86 -25.25
N LYS A 240 -7.97 -20.61 -25.70
CA LYS A 240 -8.86 -20.23 -26.79
C LYS A 240 -10.15 -19.70 -26.19
N LEU A 241 -10.62 -18.54 -26.67
CA LEU A 241 -11.81 -17.87 -26.12
C LEU A 241 -13.02 -18.81 -26.08
N GLU A 242 -13.36 -19.46 -27.20
CA GLU A 242 -14.49 -20.38 -27.31
C GLU A 242 -14.44 -21.51 -26.26
N ARG A 243 -13.23 -22.02 -25.98
CA ARG A 243 -13.05 -23.06 -24.96
C ARG A 243 -13.27 -22.50 -23.56
N ILE A 244 -12.77 -21.30 -23.27
CA ILE A 244 -12.95 -20.65 -21.98
C ILE A 244 -14.41 -20.29 -21.75
N GLU A 245 -15.12 -19.78 -22.74
CA GLU A 245 -16.56 -19.49 -22.64
C GLU A 245 -17.38 -20.77 -22.41
N TRP A 246 -16.99 -21.88 -23.04
CA TRP A 246 -17.61 -23.18 -22.76
C TRP A 246 -17.34 -23.67 -21.34
N GLU A 247 -16.11 -23.56 -20.83
CA GLU A 247 -15.82 -23.89 -19.43
C GLU A 247 -16.57 -22.98 -18.45
N GLU A 248 -16.63 -21.68 -18.74
CA GLU A 248 -17.34 -20.68 -17.94
C GLU A 248 -18.85 -20.93 -17.95
N SER A 249 -19.43 -21.50 -19.02
CA SER A 249 -20.86 -21.86 -19.06
C SER A 249 -21.28 -22.94 -18.07
N LYS A 250 -20.32 -23.66 -17.46
CA LYS A 250 -20.58 -24.65 -16.42
C LYS A 250 -20.59 -24.03 -15.01
N PHE A 251 -20.08 -22.82 -14.86
CA PHE A 251 -20.04 -22.11 -13.59
C PHE A 251 -21.42 -21.55 -13.27
N ASP A 252 -21.94 -21.83 -12.07
CA ASP A 252 -23.20 -21.24 -11.61
C ASP A 252 -23.01 -19.77 -11.20
N MET A 253 -23.57 -18.86 -11.99
CA MET A 253 -23.50 -17.41 -11.74
C MET A 253 -24.23 -16.98 -10.46
N ALA A 254 -25.17 -17.78 -9.95
CA ALA A 254 -25.84 -17.47 -8.68
C ALA A 254 -24.86 -17.47 -7.49
N VAL A 255 -23.79 -18.28 -7.56
CA VAL A 255 -22.71 -18.30 -6.56
C VAL A 255 -21.96 -16.96 -6.54
N LEU A 256 -21.69 -16.40 -7.73
CA LEU A 256 -21.06 -15.08 -7.85
C LEU A 256 -21.97 -13.98 -7.32
N ASP A 257 -23.27 -14.01 -7.67
CA ASP A 257 -24.22 -13.01 -7.20
C ASP A 257 -24.35 -13.04 -5.67
N THR A 258 -24.40 -14.23 -5.07
CA THR A 258 -24.38 -14.41 -3.60
C THR A 258 -23.10 -13.84 -2.98
N ALA A 259 -21.93 -14.06 -3.58
CA ALA A 259 -20.67 -13.51 -3.10
C ALA A 259 -20.67 -11.96 -3.14
N LEU A 260 -21.24 -11.38 -4.19
CA LEU A 260 -21.37 -9.92 -4.34
C LEU A 260 -22.37 -9.30 -3.36
N GLU A 261 -23.50 -9.96 -3.10
CA GLU A 261 -24.48 -9.52 -2.09
C GLU A 261 -23.88 -9.49 -0.69
N ASN A 262 -22.96 -10.42 -0.39
CA ASN A 262 -22.25 -10.50 0.88
C ASN A 262 -20.95 -9.68 0.90
N ALA A 263 -20.66 -8.90 -0.15
CA ALA A 263 -19.48 -8.05 -0.18
C ALA A 263 -19.54 -6.97 0.91
N ARG A 264 -18.47 -6.86 1.69
CA ARG A 264 -18.35 -5.89 2.77
C ARG A 264 -17.71 -4.60 2.25
N HIS A 265 -18.48 -3.53 2.20
CA HIS A 265 -18.01 -2.20 1.76
C HIS A 265 -17.69 -1.31 2.96
N GLN A 266 -16.45 -0.84 3.06
CA GLN A 266 -16.01 -0.05 4.21
C GLN A 266 -15.14 1.12 3.77
N LEU A 267 -15.12 2.22 4.53
CA LEU A 267 -14.07 3.20 4.34
C LEU A 267 -12.77 2.64 4.90
N ILE A 268 -11.67 2.89 4.19
CA ILE A 268 -10.35 2.42 4.63
C ILE A 268 -9.95 2.98 6.00
N SER A 269 -10.42 4.18 6.32
CA SER A 269 -10.21 4.83 7.62
C SER A 269 -10.94 4.13 8.77
N GLU A 270 -12.04 3.43 8.47
CA GLU A 270 -12.88 2.73 9.45
C GLU A 270 -12.43 1.28 9.66
N LEU A 271 -11.54 0.75 8.80
CA LEU A 271 -10.98 -0.59 9.00
C LEU A 271 -10.37 -0.74 10.39
N VAL A 272 -9.82 0.34 10.94
CA VAL A 272 -9.21 0.34 12.26
C VAL A 272 -10.22 0.14 13.38
N ASP A 273 -11.47 0.56 13.19
CA ASP A 273 -12.52 0.39 14.19
C ASP A 273 -13.04 -1.04 14.18
N ASP A 274 -13.06 -1.74 13.04
CA ASP A 274 -13.36 -3.17 13.00
C ASP A 274 -12.22 -4.03 13.52
N LEU A 275 -10.99 -3.70 13.09
CA LEU A 275 -9.78 -4.32 13.62
C LEU A 275 -9.65 -4.06 15.13
N GLY A 276 -10.17 -2.91 15.62
CA GLY A 276 -10.18 -2.50 17.02
C GLY A 276 -11.36 -3.01 17.85
N ALA A 277 -12.53 -3.22 17.24
CA ALA A 277 -13.71 -3.79 17.89
C ALA A 277 -13.57 -5.30 18.09
N GLU A 278 -12.87 -5.98 17.17
CA GLU A 278 -12.36 -7.34 17.42
C GLU A 278 -11.27 -7.33 18.52
N ALA A 279 -10.53 -6.23 18.64
CA ALA A 279 -9.59 -5.94 19.71
C ALA A 279 -10.22 -5.40 21.01
N ALA A 280 -11.49 -5.68 21.32
CA ALA A 280 -12.14 -5.22 22.56
C ALA A 280 -11.43 -5.67 23.87
N GLN A 281 -10.36 -6.47 23.77
CA GLN A 281 -9.46 -6.85 24.85
C GLN A 281 -8.18 -6.00 24.95
N VAL A 282 -7.84 -5.21 23.93
CA VAL A 282 -6.60 -4.43 23.88
C VAL A 282 -6.77 -3.13 24.65
N LYS A 283 -6.06 -3.03 25.77
CA LYS A 283 -6.08 -1.84 26.63
C LYS A 283 -5.34 -0.69 25.94
N ILE A 284 -6.02 0.43 25.71
CA ILE A 284 -5.40 1.69 25.28
C ILE A 284 -4.96 2.46 26.54
N VAL A 285 -3.70 2.91 26.55
CA VAL A 285 -3.13 3.72 27.61
C VAL A 285 -2.59 5.03 27.05
N SER A 286 -2.77 6.11 27.81
CA SER A 286 -2.26 7.45 27.46
C SER A 286 -1.13 7.92 28.38
N THR A 287 -0.73 7.10 29.34
CA THR A 287 0.31 7.39 30.35
C THR A 287 1.29 6.23 30.42
N LEU A 288 2.56 6.56 30.65
CA LEU A 288 3.64 5.59 30.75
C LEU A 288 3.89 5.21 32.21
N ASP A 289 3.85 3.92 32.51
CA ASP A 289 4.32 3.34 33.77
C ASP A 289 5.78 2.89 33.66
N SER A 290 6.53 2.97 34.76
CA SER A 290 7.97 2.62 34.79
C SER A 290 8.24 1.14 34.55
N ASP A 291 7.23 0.28 34.71
CA ASP A 291 7.34 -1.18 34.59
C ASP A 291 6.95 -1.69 33.19
N SER A 292 6.55 -0.78 32.29
CA SER A 292 6.18 -1.11 30.91
C SER A 292 7.30 -0.75 29.93
N THR A 293 7.50 -1.61 28.93
CA THR A 293 8.42 -1.38 27.81
C THR A 293 7.63 -0.84 26.62
N VAL A 294 8.06 0.30 26.06
CA VAL A 294 7.45 0.86 24.85
C VAL A 294 8.11 0.24 23.63
N ILE A 295 7.31 -0.25 22.70
CA ILE A 295 7.77 -0.70 21.39
C ILE A 295 7.30 0.32 20.35
N ASP A 296 8.23 1.09 19.78
CA ASP A 296 7.95 1.89 18.60
C ASP A 296 7.88 0.96 17.39
N ILE A 297 6.68 0.84 16.82
CA ILE A 297 6.42 -0.07 15.70
C ILE A 297 6.40 0.66 14.36
N ARG A 298 6.75 1.95 14.31
CA ARG A 298 6.77 2.70 13.05
C ARG A 298 7.88 2.20 12.12
N HIS A 299 7.71 2.47 10.83
CA HIS A 299 8.77 2.18 9.86
C HIS A 299 10.03 2.99 10.19
N PRO A 300 11.25 2.46 10.01
CA PRO A 300 12.50 3.18 10.29
C PRO A 300 12.54 4.60 9.72
N ASP A 301 12.16 4.77 8.45
CA ASP A 301 12.07 6.10 7.81
C ASP A 301 11.20 7.09 8.59
N GLU A 302 10.09 6.63 9.18
CA GLU A 302 9.21 7.52 9.96
C GLU A 302 9.86 7.88 11.31
N VAL A 303 10.57 6.94 11.93
CA VAL A 303 11.32 7.18 13.18
C VAL A 303 12.46 8.17 12.94
N ASP A 304 13.17 8.07 11.81
CA ASP A 304 14.26 8.98 11.45
C ASP A 304 13.74 10.40 11.19
N ILE A 305 12.58 10.53 10.53
CA ILE A 305 11.96 11.84 10.26
C ILE A 305 11.32 12.43 11.52
N ARG A 306 10.66 11.60 12.33
CA ARG A 306 9.98 11.99 13.57
C ARG A 306 10.37 11.03 14.69
N PRO A 307 11.50 11.30 15.39
CA PRO A 307 11.89 10.54 16.55
C PRO A 307 10.77 10.51 17.59
N PHE A 308 10.70 9.42 18.34
CA PHE A 308 9.73 9.32 19.43
C PHE A 308 9.89 10.51 20.39
N PRO A 309 8.79 11.19 20.78
CA PRO A 309 8.88 12.34 21.68
C PRO A 309 9.27 11.86 23.09
N LEU A 310 10.57 11.90 23.38
CA LEU A 310 11.11 11.63 24.72
C LEU A 310 10.88 12.84 25.63
N THR A 311 9.73 12.91 26.29
CA THR A 311 9.42 13.97 27.27
C THR A 311 8.99 13.39 28.62
N GLY A 312 9.54 13.91 29.72
CA GLY A 312 9.08 13.60 31.09
C GLY A 312 9.26 12.13 31.50
N GLU A 313 8.19 11.48 31.95
CA GLU A 313 8.15 10.08 32.41
C GLU A 313 8.60 9.08 31.32
N ALA A 314 8.55 9.46 30.04
CA ALA A 314 9.09 8.68 28.93
C ALA A 314 10.61 8.48 28.95
N LEU A 315 11.37 9.19 29.80
CA LEU A 315 12.81 8.93 29.96
C LEU A 315 13.11 7.73 30.87
N LYS A 316 12.11 7.21 31.59
CA LYS A 316 12.29 6.12 32.57
C LYS A 316 11.84 4.75 32.06
N ALA A 317 11.02 4.70 31.02
CA ALA A 317 10.58 3.44 30.41
C ALA A 317 11.65 2.88 29.47
N GLU A 318 11.71 1.56 29.33
CA GLU A 318 12.56 0.90 28.34
C GLU A 318 11.94 1.08 26.95
N PHE A 319 12.77 1.41 25.95
CA PHE A 319 12.34 1.60 24.56
C PHE A 319 12.96 0.57 23.64
N LEU A 320 12.10 -0.10 22.88
CA LEU A 320 12.48 -0.97 21.79
C LEU A 320 12.00 -0.36 20.47
N ASN A 321 12.87 -0.35 19.47
CA ASN A 321 12.47 -0.03 18.10
C ASN A 321 12.32 -1.36 17.35
N ILE A 322 11.08 -1.82 17.23
CA ILE A 322 10.75 -3.05 16.52
C ILE A 322 9.66 -2.67 15.53
N PRO A 323 10.03 -2.36 14.27
CA PRO A 323 9.07 -2.02 13.24
C PRO A 323 7.98 -3.07 13.15
N PHE A 324 6.75 -2.64 12.86
CA PHE A 324 5.56 -3.48 12.91
C PHE A 324 5.70 -4.81 12.14
N TYR A 325 6.45 -4.82 11.03
CA TYR A 325 6.66 -6.02 10.20
C TYR A 325 7.62 -7.05 10.82
N LYS A 326 8.48 -6.65 11.77
CA LYS A 326 9.30 -7.56 12.58
C LYS A 326 8.65 -7.91 13.89
N LEU A 327 7.59 -7.18 14.27
CA LEU A 327 7.00 -7.26 15.59
C LEU A 327 6.62 -8.70 15.93
N ARG A 328 5.86 -9.38 15.08
CA ARG A 328 5.40 -10.76 15.33
C ARG A 328 6.56 -11.73 15.59
N SER A 329 7.56 -11.74 14.70
CA SER A 329 8.73 -12.62 14.83
C SER A 329 9.60 -12.28 16.04
N SER A 330 9.70 -11.00 16.41
CA SER A 330 10.49 -10.59 17.57
C SER A 330 9.74 -10.80 18.87
N PHE A 331 8.40 -10.72 18.86
CA PHE A 331 7.57 -10.82 20.05
C PHE A 331 7.64 -12.19 20.71
N THR A 332 7.88 -13.25 19.93
CA THR A 332 8.09 -14.61 20.47
C THR A 332 9.32 -14.71 21.37
N ASP A 333 10.33 -13.88 21.12
CA ASP A 333 11.61 -13.87 21.85
C ASP A 333 11.62 -12.85 22.99
N LEU A 334 10.56 -12.02 23.10
CA LEU A 334 10.42 -11.03 24.15
C LEU A 334 10.02 -11.67 25.48
N ASN A 335 10.36 -10.98 26.58
CA ASN A 335 10.08 -11.46 27.93
C ASN A 335 8.57 -11.43 28.22
N LYS A 336 7.96 -12.59 28.40
CA LYS A 336 6.52 -12.76 28.64
C LYS A 336 6.03 -12.14 29.95
N ASP A 337 6.91 -11.91 30.93
CA ASP A 337 6.57 -11.30 32.21
C ASP A 337 6.54 -9.77 32.15
N LYS A 338 7.08 -9.16 31.08
CA LYS A 338 7.04 -7.71 30.87
C LYS A 338 5.78 -7.30 30.13
N ARG A 339 5.33 -6.08 30.40
CA ARG A 339 4.22 -5.46 29.68
C ARG A 339 4.74 -4.60 28.54
N TYR A 340 4.16 -4.76 27.35
CA TYR A 340 4.58 -4.07 26.14
C TYR A 340 3.52 -3.08 25.66
N LEU A 341 3.94 -1.84 25.38
CA LEU A 341 3.09 -0.77 24.86
C LEU A 341 3.48 -0.46 23.41
N LEU A 342 2.62 -0.80 22.45
CA LEU A 342 2.87 -0.54 21.03
C LEU A 342 2.57 0.92 20.69
N TYR A 343 3.47 1.57 19.95
CA TYR A 343 3.31 2.96 19.50
C TYR A 343 3.55 3.12 18.00
N CYS A 344 2.62 3.80 17.31
CA CYS A 344 2.71 4.10 15.89
C CYS A 344 2.34 5.56 15.54
N GLY A 345 2.37 6.47 16.52
CA GLY A 345 1.97 7.87 16.36
C GLY A 345 0.45 8.07 16.30
N LYS A 346 -0.22 7.60 15.25
CA LYS A 346 -1.69 7.73 15.09
C LYS A 346 -2.52 6.65 15.81
N GLY A 347 -1.85 5.69 16.46
CA GLY A 347 -2.48 4.54 17.13
C GLY A 347 -3.04 3.46 16.19
N MET A 348 -3.26 3.75 14.90
CA MET A 348 -3.93 2.82 13.97
C MET A 348 -3.19 1.48 13.79
N MET A 349 -1.90 1.51 13.42
CA MET A 349 -1.09 0.28 13.29
C MET A 349 -0.88 -0.40 14.65
N SER A 350 -0.77 0.38 15.74
CA SER A 350 -0.61 -0.19 17.08
C SER A 350 -1.84 -0.97 17.52
N ARG A 351 -3.04 -0.46 17.28
CA ARG A 351 -4.29 -1.17 17.59
C ARG A 351 -4.41 -2.47 16.81
N LEU A 352 -4.12 -2.42 15.51
CA LEU A 352 -4.10 -3.59 14.63
C LEU A 352 -3.13 -4.67 15.11
N HIS A 353 -1.85 -4.33 15.29
CA HIS A 353 -0.86 -5.33 15.68
C HIS A 353 -1.03 -5.82 17.12
N ALA A 354 -1.54 -4.99 18.03
CA ALA A 354 -1.87 -5.43 19.38
C ALA A 354 -3.03 -6.44 19.37
N ALA A 355 -4.05 -6.23 18.53
CA ALA A 355 -5.15 -7.18 18.36
C ALA A 355 -4.64 -8.55 17.89
N ASN A 356 -3.77 -8.55 16.87
CA ASN A 356 -3.18 -9.77 16.33
C ASN A 356 -2.35 -10.53 17.38
N LEU A 357 -1.55 -9.83 18.19
CA LEU A 357 -0.77 -10.45 19.26
C LEU A 357 -1.69 -11.05 20.35
N VAL A 358 -2.79 -10.39 20.70
CA VAL A 358 -3.77 -10.92 21.66
C VAL A 358 -4.47 -12.17 21.12
N ASP A 359 -4.88 -12.18 19.84
CA ASP A 359 -5.46 -13.35 19.17
C ASP A 359 -4.50 -14.56 19.15
N GLU A 360 -3.19 -14.31 19.11
CA GLU A 360 -2.14 -15.33 19.20
C GLU A 360 -1.84 -15.79 20.65
N GLY A 361 -2.51 -15.21 21.64
CA GLY A 361 -2.39 -15.57 23.05
C GLY A 361 -1.45 -14.68 23.86
N PHE A 362 -0.92 -13.58 23.30
CA PHE A 362 -0.08 -12.62 24.01
C PHE A 362 -0.94 -11.57 24.75
N GLY A 363 -1.28 -11.85 26.01
CA GLY A 363 -2.10 -10.95 26.84
C GLY A 363 -1.36 -9.77 27.48
N ASN A 364 -0.04 -9.67 27.32
CA ASN A 364 0.82 -8.64 27.93
C ASN A 364 1.02 -7.40 27.04
N VAL A 365 0.15 -7.20 26.04
CA VAL A 365 0.24 -6.11 25.05
C VAL A 365 -0.85 -5.06 25.28
N ALA A 366 -0.48 -3.79 25.13
CA ALA A 366 -1.38 -2.65 25.14
C ALA A 366 -0.95 -1.61 24.10
N VAL A 367 -1.82 -0.64 23.82
CA VAL A 367 -1.55 0.43 22.83
C VAL A 367 -1.25 1.73 23.55
N LEU A 368 -0.14 2.37 23.19
CA LEU A 368 0.21 3.71 23.66
C LEU A 368 -0.32 4.77 22.70
N GLU A 369 -1.28 5.56 23.16
CA GLU A 369 -1.73 6.76 22.48
C GLU A 369 -1.29 8.00 23.25
N LEU A 370 -0.21 8.62 22.79
CA LEU A 370 0.15 9.94 23.24
C LEU A 370 -0.85 10.92 22.62
N LYS A 371 -1.62 11.63 23.44
CA LYS A 371 -2.45 12.74 22.95
C LYS A 371 -1.55 13.65 22.15
N SER A 372 -1.83 13.80 20.85
CA SER A 372 -1.21 14.85 20.06
C SER A 372 -1.43 16.15 20.83
N ALA A 373 -0.38 16.94 21.05
CA ALA A 373 -0.54 18.34 21.40
C ALA A 373 -1.31 19.00 20.24
N SER A 374 -2.64 18.93 20.29
CA SER A 374 -3.52 19.48 19.29
C SER A 374 -3.50 20.99 19.44
N LYS A 375 -3.07 21.67 18.39
CA LYS A 375 -3.42 23.03 17.98
C LYS A 375 -3.54 24.06 19.12
N GLN A 376 -2.49 24.85 19.29
CA GLN A 376 -2.69 26.31 19.40
C GLN A 376 -2.71 26.89 17.99
#